data_AF-A0A1T2L753-F1
#
_entry.id   AF-A0A1T2L753-F1
#
_cell.length_a   1.000
_cell.length_b   1.000
_cell.length_c   1.000
_cell.angle_alpha   90.00
_cell.angle_beta   90.00
_cell.angle_gamma   90.00
#
_symmetry.space_group_name_H-M   'P 1'
#
loop_
_entity.id
_entity.type
_entity.pdbx_description
1 polymer ?
#
loop_
_entity_poly.entity_id
_entity_poly.type
_entity_poly.pdbx_seq_one_letter_code
_entity_poly.pdbx_strand_id
1 'polypeptide(L)'
;IHVHSPEIWLQAESLGLAVTNPAVAYGTTEMADEFAHMIRCGRLTSNVISMGGHEDGIVCWGETLDKAGELMLQLARQVGMTASNI
;
A
#
# COMPACT_ATOMS: atom_id res chain seq x y z
N ILE A 1 2.10 0.03 8.75
CA ILE A 1 1.63 -1.37 8.65
C ILE A 1 1.97 -1.86 7.27
N HIS A 2 2.48 -3.10 7.15
CA HIS A 2 2.69 -3.78 5.88
C HIS A 2 1.88 -5.09 5.92
N VAL A 3 1.17 -5.38 4.83
CA VAL A 3 0.41 -6.62 4.64
C VAL A 3 0.63 -7.17 3.24
N HIS A 4 0.33 -8.45 3.08
CA HIS A 4 0.24 -9.13 1.79
C HIS A 4 -1.24 -9.35 1.49
N SER A 5 -1.81 -8.59 0.56
CA SER A 5 -3.21 -8.74 0.11
C SER A 5 -3.28 -8.62 -1.41
N PRO A 6 -3.37 -9.77 -2.13
CA PRO A 6 -3.60 -9.77 -3.56
C PRO A 6 -4.89 -9.04 -3.95
N GLU A 7 -5.93 -9.08 -3.11
CA GLU A 7 -7.22 -8.45 -3.36
C GLU A 7 -7.11 -6.93 -3.49
N ILE A 8 -6.35 -6.30 -2.60
CA ILE A 8 -6.07 -4.86 -2.65
C ILE A 8 -5.06 -4.56 -3.75
N TRP A 9 -4.00 -5.35 -3.88
CA TRP A 9 -2.93 -5.12 -4.85
C TRP A 9 -3.41 -5.16 -6.30
N LEU A 10 -4.22 -6.16 -6.66
CA LEU A 10 -4.82 -6.29 -8.01
C LEU A 10 -5.77 -5.14 -8.35
N GLN A 11 -6.27 -4.44 -7.34
CA GLN A 11 -7.19 -3.31 -7.47
C GLN A 11 -6.52 -1.96 -7.20
N ALA A 12 -5.19 -1.91 -7.07
CA ALA A 12 -4.48 -0.68 -6.68
C ALA A 12 -4.79 0.51 -7.59
N GLU A 13 -4.88 0.29 -8.91
CA GLU A 13 -5.23 1.34 -9.87
C GLU A 13 -6.68 1.82 -9.71
N SER A 14 -7.65 0.91 -9.57
CA SER A 14 -9.06 1.28 -9.40
C SER A 14 -9.34 1.98 -8.06
N LEU A 15 -8.53 1.66 -7.04
CA LEU A 15 -8.52 2.31 -5.74
C LEU A 15 -7.75 3.65 -5.74
N GLY A 16 -7.09 4.00 -6.85
CA GLY A 16 -6.30 5.23 -6.98
C GLY A 16 -5.05 5.24 -6.09
N LEU A 17 -4.51 4.07 -5.75
CA LEU A 17 -3.30 3.92 -4.95
C LEU A 17 -2.07 4.26 -5.78
N ALA A 18 -1.09 4.91 -5.16
CA ALA A 18 0.22 5.05 -5.77
C ALA A 18 0.91 3.67 -5.79
N VAL A 19 1.59 3.36 -6.89
CA VAL A 19 2.30 2.09 -7.08
C VAL A 19 3.78 2.38 -7.22
N THR A 20 4.63 1.70 -6.45
CA THR A 20 6.09 1.81 -6.62
C THR A 20 6.51 1.30 -8.00
N ASN A 21 7.67 1.72 -8.49
CA ASN A 21 8.24 1.14 -9.71
C ASN A 21 8.34 -0.40 -9.63
N PRO A 22 7.78 -1.17 -10.59
CA PRO A 22 7.84 -2.64 -10.59
C PRO A 22 9.25 -3.24 -10.64
N ALA A 23 10.25 -2.47 -11.09
CA ALA A 23 11.64 -2.92 -11.10
C ALA A 23 12.30 -2.87 -9.72
N VAL A 24 11.66 -2.25 -8.72
CA VAL A 24 12.20 -2.12 -7.36
C VAL A 24 11.79 -3.33 -6.53
N ALA A 25 12.75 -4.22 -6.28
CA ALA A 25 12.53 -5.48 -5.58
C ALA A 25 12.30 -5.30 -4.07
N TYR A 26 11.58 -6.26 -3.47
CA TYR A 26 11.34 -6.30 -2.04
C TYR A 26 12.60 -6.51 -1.20
N GLY A 27 12.64 -5.83 -0.05
CA GLY A 27 13.71 -5.98 0.93
C GLY A 27 15.02 -5.31 0.55
N THR A 28 15.04 -4.45 -0.47
CA THR A 28 16.25 -3.74 -0.90
C THR A 28 16.28 -2.28 -0.43
N THR A 29 17.45 -1.65 -0.51
CA THR A 29 17.61 -0.22 -0.21
C THR A 29 16.89 0.66 -1.22
N GLU A 30 16.84 0.24 -2.48
CA GLU A 30 16.14 0.96 -3.55
C GLU A 30 14.64 1.06 -3.27
N MET A 31 14.07 0.06 -2.59
CA MET A 31 12.69 0.12 -2.12
C MET A 31 12.50 1.24 -1.10
N ALA A 32 13.37 1.34 -0.09
CA ALA A 32 13.27 2.42 0.88
C ALA A 32 13.40 3.80 0.22
N ASP A 33 14.31 3.94 -0.76
CA ASP A 33 14.51 5.18 -1.51
C ASP A 33 13.29 5.57 -2.36
N GLU A 34 12.66 4.59 -3.02
CA GLU A 34 11.45 4.78 -3.82
C GLU A 34 10.28 5.26 -2.95
N PHE A 35 10.04 4.61 -1.81
CA PHE A 35 9.03 5.06 -0.84
C PHE A 35 9.29 6.50 -0.39
N ALA A 36 10.53 6.80 -0.02
CA ALA A 36 10.90 8.14 0.44
C ALA A 36 10.76 9.18 -0.69
N HIS A 37 11.06 8.82 -1.93
CA HIS A 37 10.85 9.66 -3.11
C HIS A 37 9.37 9.96 -3.32
N MET A 38 8.51 8.93 -3.34
CA MET A 38 7.07 9.09 -3.55
C MET A 38 6.41 9.99 -2.49
N ILE A 39 6.79 9.81 -1.22
CA ILE A 39 6.30 10.63 -0.11
C ILE A 39 6.74 12.09 -0.28
N ARG A 40 8.02 12.34 -0.59
CA ARG A 40 8.54 13.71 -0.77
C ARG A 40 7.96 14.42 -2.00
N CYS A 41 7.66 13.68 -3.06
CA CYS A 41 7.07 14.24 -4.27
C CYS A 41 5.65 14.77 -4.06
N GLY A 42 4.99 14.44 -2.94
CA GLY A 42 3.70 15.00 -2.55
C GLY A 42 2.54 14.63 -3.49
N ARG A 43 2.72 13.57 -4.28
CA ARG A 43 1.72 13.10 -5.27
C ARG A 43 0.84 11.97 -4.74
N LEU A 44 0.98 11.63 -3.47
CA LEU A 44 0.18 10.59 -2.85
C LEU A 44 -1.24 11.11 -2.59
N THR A 45 -2.22 10.37 -3.10
CA THR A 45 -3.66 10.61 -2.87
C THR A 45 -4.13 10.06 -1.53
N SER A 46 -3.33 9.20 -0.89
CA SER A 46 -3.58 8.60 0.42
C SER A 46 -2.26 8.18 1.09
N ASN A 47 -2.31 7.85 2.39
CA ASN A 47 -1.16 7.28 3.11
C ASN A 47 -1.02 5.77 2.86
N VAL A 48 -1.20 5.35 1.60
CA VAL A 48 -1.16 3.95 1.17
C VAL A 48 -0.38 3.85 -0.13
N ILE A 49 0.52 2.89 -0.20
CA ILE A 49 1.29 2.55 -1.39
C ILE A 49 1.12 1.05 -1.68
N SER A 50 0.88 0.73 -2.94
CA SER A 50 0.97 -0.62 -3.48
C SER A 50 2.39 -0.88 -3.99
N MET A 51 2.95 -2.04 -3.69
CA MET A 51 4.33 -2.40 -4.01
C MET A 51 4.37 -3.09 -5.38
N GLY A 52 4.73 -2.35 -6.43
CA GLY A 52 4.71 -2.87 -7.81
C GLY A 52 5.70 -4.00 -8.07
N GLY A 53 6.85 -4.02 -7.37
CA GLY A 53 7.88 -5.05 -7.49
C GLY A 53 7.77 -6.17 -6.45
N HIS A 54 6.68 -6.17 -5.68
CA HIS A 54 6.35 -7.21 -4.70
C HIS A 54 4.87 -7.55 -4.85
N GLU A 55 4.57 -8.57 -5.65
CA GLU A 55 3.18 -9.03 -5.89
C GLU A 55 2.49 -9.20 -4.55
N ASP A 56 1.35 -8.53 -4.35
CA ASP A 56 0.50 -8.48 -3.13
C ASP A 56 0.85 -7.46 -2.03
N GLY A 57 1.99 -6.78 -2.11
CA GLY A 57 2.48 -5.94 -1.02
C GLY A 57 1.73 -4.61 -0.90
N ILE A 58 1.12 -4.35 0.27
CA ILE A 58 0.49 -3.07 0.60
C ILE A 58 1.14 -2.47 1.85
N VAL A 59 1.44 -1.18 1.80
CA VAL A 59 1.96 -0.43 2.95
C VAL A 59 1.05 0.76 3.23
N CYS A 60 0.59 0.88 4.48
CA CYS A 60 -0.13 2.06 4.96
C CYS A 60 0.50 2.64 6.22
N TRP A 61 0.31 3.95 6.42
CA TRP A 61 0.81 4.65 7.60
C TRP A 61 -0.16 5.75 8.06
N GLY A 62 0.09 6.28 9.26
CA GLY A 62 -0.69 7.35 9.86
C GLY A 62 0.00 7.87 11.11
N GLU A 63 -0.53 8.96 11.68
CA GLU A 63 -0.03 9.55 12.93
C GLU A 63 -0.11 8.57 14.11
N THR A 64 -1.04 7.62 14.05
CA THR A 64 -1.21 6.55 15.03
C THR A 64 -1.38 5.22 14.31
N LEU A 65 -1.14 4.13 15.05
CA LEU A 65 -1.40 2.78 14.54
C LEU A 65 -2.88 2.61 14.15
N ASP A 66 -3.81 3.13 14.96
CA ASP A 66 -5.24 3.06 14.69
C ASP A 66 -5.63 3.74 13.38
N LYS A 67 -5.09 4.94 13.10
CA LYS A 67 -5.33 5.62 11.81
C LYS A 67 -4.82 4.82 10.62
N ALA A 68 -3.64 4.20 10.74
CA ALA A 68 -3.12 3.32 9.70
C ALA A 68 -3.99 2.05 9.53
N GLY A 69 -4.46 1.47 10.63
CA GLY A 69 -5.34 0.32 10.65
C GLY A 69 -6.71 0.62 10.03
N GLU A 70 -7.32 1.77 10.35
CA GLU A 70 -8.57 2.22 9.77
C GLU A 70 -8.50 2.34 8.25
N LEU A 71 -7.40 2.90 7.72
CA LEU A 71 -7.16 2.96 6.26
C LEU A 71 -7.10 1.56 5.65
N MET A 72 -6.38 0.63 6.28
CA MET A 72 -6.28 -0.75 5.80
C MET A 72 -7.66 -1.43 5.78
N LEU A 73 -8.43 -1.29 6.86
CA LEU A 73 -9.77 -1.85 6.96
C LEU A 73 -10.75 -1.20 5.96
N GLN A 74 -10.59 0.08 5.64
CA GLN A 74 -11.37 0.75 4.60
C GLN A 74 -11.10 0.16 3.22
N LEU A 75 -9.82 -0.04 2.86
CA LEU A 75 -9.44 -0.68 1.60
C LEU A 75 -9.97 -2.11 1.51
N ALA A 76 -9.77 -2.91 2.57
CA ALA A 76 -10.28 -4.27 2.65
C ALA A 76 -11.80 -4.32 2.36
N ARG A 77 -12.59 -3.40 2.94
CA ARG A 77 -14.03 -3.31 2.65
C ARG A 77 -14.34 -2.91 1.21
N GLN A 78 -13.57 -1.99 0.63
CA GLN A 78 -13.76 -1.54 -0.77
C GLN A 78 -13.53 -2.67 -1.76
N VAL A 79 -12.60 -3.58 -1.48
CA VAL A 79 -12.33 -4.76 -2.30
C VAL A 79 -13.18 -5.98 -1.91
N GLY A 80 -14.17 -5.81 -1.02
CA GLY A 80 -15.12 -6.86 -0.64
C GLY A 80 -14.58 -7.91 0.34
N MET A 81 -13.44 -7.66 0.99
CA MET A 81 -12.92 -8.54 2.03
C MET A 81 -13.79 -8.44 3.30
N THR A 82 -13.97 -9.57 3.96
CA THR A 82 -14.68 -9.67 5.24
C THR A 82 -13.69 -9.96 6.37
N ALA A 83 -14.08 -9.76 7.62
CA ALA A 83 -13.23 -9.96 8.80
C ALA A 83 -12.63 -11.38 8.93
N SER A 84 -13.10 -12.34 8.15
CA SER A 84 -12.55 -13.70 8.08
C SER A 84 -11.24 -13.80 7.27
N ASN A 85 -10.92 -12.79 6.45
CA ASN A 85 -9.82 -12.78 5.47
C ASN A 85 -8.94 -11.52 5.57
N ILE A 86 -8.95 -10.81 6.71
CA ILE A 86 -8.02 -9.70 7.03
C ILE A 86 -7.05 -10.22 8.08
#